data_AF-A0A7J5GZN4-F1
#
_entry.id   AF-A0A7J5GZN4-F1
#
_cell.length_a   1.000
_cell.length_b   1.000
_cell.length_c   1.000
_cell.angle_alpha   90.00
_cell.angle_beta   90.00
_cell.angle_gamma   90.00
#
_symmetry.space_group_name_H-M   'P 1'
#
loop_
_entity.id
_entity.type
_entity.pdbx_description
1 polymer ?
#
loop_
_entity_poly.entity_id
_entity_poly.type
_entity_poly.pdbx_seq_one_letter_code
_entity_poly.pdbx_strand_id
1 'polypeptide(L)'
;MKLNVELSRRETEVAHLLAWGASKKEVADILFISTRTVENTARNIYAKVGIQKATELCVWWFCTKHNVPVSLDPLKRTFVAVALLLLILPKELTGNGDFFRVGRRAQITRIVKTTGRRKGENDYNPFEVCSYD
;
A
#
# COMPACT_ATOMS: atom_id res chain seq x y z
N MET A 1 -2.29 17.61 -10.42
CA MET A 1 -2.39 17.28 -8.98
C MET A 1 -2.47 18.57 -8.17
N LYS A 2 -3.58 18.80 -7.49
CA LYS A 2 -3.77 19.95 -6.59
C LYS A 2 -3.28 19.56 -5.19
N LEU A 3 -2.32 20.30 -4.64
CA LEU A 3 -1.74 20.01 -3.32
C LEU A 3 -2.59 20.55 -2.15
N ASN A 4 -3.36 21.62 -2.40
CA ASN A 4 -4.23 22.25 -1.41
C ASN A 4 -5.69 21.80 -1.60
N VAL A 5 -5.97 20.53 -1.33
CA VAL A 5 -7.34 19.98 -1.40
C VAL A 5 -7.74 19.49 -0.04
N GLU A 6 -8.81 20.07 0.51
CA GLU A 6 -9.47 19.56 1.71
C GLU A 6 -10.40 18.40 1.33
N LEU A 7 -10.11 17.23 1.88
CA LEU A 7 -10.98 16.06 1.78
C LEU A 7 -11.92 16.02 2.98
N SER A 8 -13.12 15.47 2.80
CA SER A 8 -13.99 15.19 3.94
C SER A 8 -13.36 14.17 4.88
N ARG A 9 -13.86 14.07 6.11
CA ARG A 9 -13.35 13.13 7.12
C ARG A 9 -13.31 11.69 6.61
N ARG A 10 -14.39 11.22 5.96
CA ARG A 10 -14.46 9.86 5.39
C ARG A 10 -13.54 9.66 4.20
N GLU A 11 -13.43 10.64 3.31
CA GLU A 11 -12.48 10.58 2.20
C GLU A 11 -11.03 10.54 2.69
N THR A 12 -10.74 11.27 3.78
CA THR A 12 -9.43 11.29 4.44
C THR A 12 -9.08 9.94 5.04
N GLU A 13 -10.03 9.28 5.72
CA GLU A 13 -9.85 7.90 6.24
C GLU A 13 -9.53 6.91 5.12
N VAL A 14 -10.29 6.96 4.01
CA VAL A 14 -10.07 6.09 2.85
C VAL A 14 -8.73 6.39 2.17
N ALA A 15 -8.40 7.67 1.94
CA ALA A 15 -7.14 8.08 1.35
C ALA A 15 -5.94 7.66 2.21
N HIS A 16 -6.05 7.77 3.53
CA HIS A 16 -5.02 7.33 4.47
C HIS A 16 -4.71 5.84 4.31
N LEU A 17 -5.72 4.98 4.38
CA LEU A 17 -5.51 3.53 4.27
C LEU A 17 -4.96 3.13 2.89
N LEU A 18 -5.45 3.76 1.83
CA LEU A 18 -4.93 3.56 0.47
C LEU A 18 -3.47 4.02 0.33
N ALA A 19 -3.10 5.14 0.96
CA ALA A 19 -1.73 5.65 0.93
C ALA A 19 -0.75 4.72 1.67
N TRP A 20 -1.20 4.03 2.72
CA TRP A 20 -0.45 2.97 3.41
C TRP A 20 -0.35 1.66 2.63
N GLY A 21 -1.00 1.57 1.47
CA GLY A 21 -0.93 0.40 0.59
C GLY A 21 -2.02 -0.65 0.85
N ALA A 22 -3.04 -0.35 1.66
CA ALA A 22 -4.18 -1.25 1.82
C ALA A 22 -4.94 -1.40 0.49
N SER A 23 -5.35 -2.63 0.17
CA SER A 23 -6.22 -2.91 -0.95
C SER A 23 -7.65 -2.40 -0.69
N LYS A 24 -8.43 -2.13 -1.75
CA LYS A 24 -9.81 -1.62 -1.59
C LYS A 24 -10.73 -2.58 -0.81
N LYS A 25 -10.40 -3.88 -0.82
CA LYS A 25 -11.11 -4.90 -0.03
C LYS A 25 -10.76 -4.77 1.45
N GLU A 26 -9.48 -4.69 1.79
CA GLU A 26 -9.06 -4.47 3.18
C GLU A 26 -9.59 -3.15 3.74
N VAL A 27 -9.61 -2.08 2.93
CA VAL A 27 -10.22 -0.81 3.34
C VAL A 27 -11.71 -0.96 3.63
N ALA A 28 -12.42 -1.74 2.83
CA ALA A 28 -13.84 -2.04 3.03
C ALA A 28 -14.06 -2.79 4.34
N ASP A 29 -13.21 -3.78 4.63
CA ASP A 29 -13.26 -4.57 5.86
C ASP A 29 -12.94 -3.72 7.10
N ILE A 30 -11.92 -2.86 7.03
CA ILE A 30 -11.50 -1.98 8.14
C ILE A 30 -12.57 -0.92 8.46
N LEU A 31 -13.19 -0.35 7.43
CA LEU A 31 -14.19 0.72 7.59
C LEU A 31 -15.62 0.20 7.72
N PHE A 32 -15.84 -1.11 7.66
CA PHE A 32 -17.15 -1.77 7.67
C PHE A 32 -18.12 -1.22 6.61
N ILE A 33 -17.62 -1.00 5.39
CA ILE A 33 -18.40 -0.51 4.25
C ILE A 33 -18.23 -1.43 3.04
N SER A 34 -19.12 -1.34 2.05
CA SER A 34 -18.97 -2.16 0.84
C SER A 34 -17.79 -1.72 -0.01
N THR A 35 -17.15 -2.68 -0.69
CA THR A 35 -16.06 -2.43 -1.65
C THR A 35 -16.45 -1.42 -2.73
N ARG A 36 -17.69 -1.49 -3.22
CA ARG A 36 -18.25 -0.53 -4.18
C ARG A 36 -18.28 0.90 -3.63
N THR A 37 -18.54 1.06 -2.34
CA THR A 37 -18.52 2.38 -1.67
C THR A 37 -17.10 2.92 -1.59
N VAL A 38 -16.11 2.08 -1.27
CA VAL A 38 -14.69 2.46 -1.28
C VAL A 38 -14.26 2.88 -2.68
N GLU A 39 -14.66 2.15 -3.72
CA GLU A 39 -14.35 2.51 -5.11
C GLU A 39 -14.97 3.84 -5.54
N ASN A 40 -16.24 4.08 -5.22
CA ASN A 40 -16.89 5.36 -5.48
C ASN A 40 -16.18 6.50 -4.74
N THR A 41 -15.84 6.28 -3.46
CA THR A 41 -15.14 7.28 -2.64
C THR A 41 -13.75 7.57 -3.20
N ALA A 42 -13.00 6.54 -3.62
CA ALA A 42 -11.71 6.69 -4.29
C ALA A 42 -11.82 7.48 -5.60
N ARG A 43 -12.85 7.23 -6.42
CA ARG A 43 -13.11 8.02 -7.64
C ARG A 43 -13.37 9.50 -7.33
N ASN A 44 -14.15 9.80 -6.29
CA ASN A 44 -14.39 11.17 -5.87
C ASN A 44 -13.10 11.85 -5.37
N ILE A 45 -12.28 11.15 -4.59
CA ILE A 45 -10.96 11.65 -4.15
C ILE A 45 -10.09 11.95 -5.37
N TYR A 46 -10.00 11.04 -6.33
CA TYR A 46 -9.23 11.22 -7.57
C TYR A 46 -9.70 12.42 -8.38
N ALA A 47 -11.02 12.63 -8.50
CA ALA A 47 -11.59 13.79 -9.17
C ALA A 47 -11.26 15.10 -8.44
N LYS A 48 -11.34 15.12 -7.10
CA LYS A 48 -11.02 16.31 -6.29
C LYS A 48 -9.55 16.71 -6.39
N VAL A 49 -8.65 15.73 -6.30
CA VAL A 49 -7.19 15.95 -6.34
C VAL A 49 -6.68 16.15 -7.78
N GLY A 50 -7.43 15.67 -8.78
CA GLY A 50 -7.04 15.71 -10.19
C GLY A 50 -5.93 14.70 -10.51
N ILE A 51 -6.14 13.47 -10.06
CA ILE A 51 -5.21 12.33 -10.17
C ILE A 51 -5.95 11.17 -10.85
N GLN A 52 -5.22 10.30 -11.55
CA GLN A 52 -5.82 9.10 -12.15
C GLN A 52 -5.24 7.80 -11.58
N LYS A 53 -4.03 7.84 -11.03
CA LYS A 53 -3.31 6.64 -10.55
C LYS A 53 -3.33 6.55 -9.03
N ALA A 54 -3.43 5.32 -8.51
CA ALA A 54 -3.34 5.06 -7.08
C ALA A 54 -1.96 5.44 -6.51
N THR A 55 -0.89 5.29 -7.29
CA THR A 55 0.47 5.68 -6.89
C THR A 55 0.60 7.20 -6.68
N GLU A 56 -0.06 7.99 -7.54
CA GLU A 56 -0.10 9.45 -7.39
C GLU A 56 -0.86 9.86 -6.12
N LEU A 57 -1.91 9.11 -5.73
CA LEU A 57 -2.60 9.33 -4.45
C LEU A 57 -1.66 9.12 -3.25
N CYS A 58 -0.83 8.08 -3.27
CA CYS A 58 0.15 7.83 -2.22
C CYS A 58 1.13 9.02 -2.11
N VAL A 59 1.69 9.45 -3.25
CA VAL A 59 2.60 10.59 -3.30
C VAL A 59 1.91 11.86 -2.78
N TRP A 60 0.68 12.12 -3.20
CA TRP A 60 -0.11 13.26 -2.72
C TRP A 60 -0.28 13.22 -1.21
N TRP A 61 -0.69 12.08 -0.66
CA TRP A 61 -0.87 11.93 0.78
C TRP A 61 0.40 12.22 1.57
N PHE A 62 1.55 11.70 1.13
CA PHE A 62 2.83 11.95 1.79
C PHE A 62 3.26 13.42 1.69
N CYS A 63 3.09 14.04 0.53
CA CYS A 63 3.39 15.46 0.33
C CYS A 63 2.51 16.39 1.19
N THR A 64 1.24 16.02 1.41
CA THR A 64 0.30 16.83 2.20
C THR A 64 0.50 16.63 3.71
N LYS A 65 0.77 15.40 4.16
CA LYS A 65 0.74 15.03 5.59
C LYS A 65 2.10 15.15 6.28
N HIS A 66 3.17 14.98 5.53
CA HIS A 66 4.51 15.31 5.98
C HIS A 66 4.94 16.55 5.22
N ASN A 67 5.03 17.69 5.92
CA ASN A 67 5.78 18.86 5.47
C ASN A 67 7.31 18.57 5.43
N VAL A 68 7.67 17.30 5.18
CA VAL A 68 9.02 16.83 4.90
C VAL A 68 9.19 17.18 3.43
N PRO A 69 10.07 18.13 3.11
CA PRO A 69 10.29 18.50 1.73
C PRO A 69 10.69 17.22 1.00
N VAL A 70 9.87 16.82 0.04
CA VAL A 70 10.25 15.87 -1.00
C VAL A 70 11.26 16.58 -1.94
N SER A 71 12.22 17.31 -1.37
CA SER A 71 13.55 17.51 -1.93
C SER A 71 14.28 16.20 -1.63
N LEU A 72 14.21 15.15 -2.45
CA LEU A 72 14.80 15.11 -3.80
C LEU A 72 16.05 15.97 -3.95
N ASP A 73 16.93 15.97 -2.96
CA ASP A 73 18.33 16.06 -3.31
C ASP A 73 18.81 14.61 -3.48
N PRO A 74 19.06 14.14 -4.73
CA PRO A 74 19.79 12.89 -4.94
C PRO A 74 21.10 12.88 -4.13
N LEU A 75 21.65 14.07 -3.90
CA LEU A 75 22.81 14.36 -3.04
C LEU A 75 22.64 13.87 -1.59
N LYS A 76 21.48 14.08 -0.96
CA LYS A 76 21.25 13.66 0.44
C LYS A 76 21.19 12.14 0.56
N ARG A 77 20.57 11.46 -0.42
CA ARG A 77 20.57 9.98 -0.47
C ARG A 77 21.98 9.44 -0.65
N THR A 78 22.79 10.08 -1.51
CA THR A 78 24.20 9.69 -1.69
C THR A 78 25.03 9.94 -0.44
N PHE A 79 24.82 11.04 0.29
CA PHE A 79 25.53 11.28 1.56
C PHE A 79 25.20 10.23 2.62
N VAL A 80 23.92 9.85 2.76
CA VAL A 80 23.53 8.80 3.71
C VAL A 80 24.11 7.44 3.32
N ALA A 81 24.06 7.08 2.03
CA ALA A 81 24.64 5.82 1.55
C ALA A 81 26.17 5.78 1.71
N VAL A 82 26.86 6.89 1.40
CA VAL A 82 28.32 7.02 1.57
C VAL A 82 28.69 6.96 3.06
N ALA A 83 27.94 7.62 3.94
CA ALA A 83 28.17 7.53 5.38
C ALA A 83 28.00 6.10 5.90
N LEU A 84 26.98 5.36 5.44
CA LEU A 84 26.81 3.94 5.79
C LEU A 84 27.95 3.07 5.25
N LEU A 85 28.41 3.28 4.01
CA LEU A 85 29.57 2.58 3.47
C LEU A 85 30.84 2.87 4.28
N LEU A 86 31.11 4.13 4.63
CA LEU A 86 32.27 4.53 5.43
C LEU A 86 32.22 4.01 6.87
N LEU A 87 31.04 3.70 7.41
CA LEU A 87 30.87 3.12 8.75
C LEU A 87 31.07 1.60 8.73
N ILE A 88 30.72 0.94 7.62
CA ILE A 88 30.82 -0.52 7.43
C ILE A 88 32.22 -0.93 6.95
N LEU A 89 32.84 -0.18 6.04
CA LEU A 89 34.18 -0.48 5.46
C LEU A 89 35.30 -0.68 6.51
N PRO A 90 35.39 0.11 7.60
CA PRO A 90 36.42 -0.09 8.63
C PRO A 90 36.22 -1.40 9.41
N LYS A 91 34.99 -1.93 9.47
CA LYS A 91 34.71 -3.20 10.14
C LYS A 91 35.22 -4.41 9.36
N GLU A 92 35.46 -4.26 8.05
CA GLU A 92 35.97 -5.31 7.17
C GLU A 92 37.51 -5.33 7.06
N LEU A 93 38.20 -4.24 7.41
CA LEU A 93 39.66 -4.21 7.37
C LEU A 93 40.34 -4.85 8.58
N THR A 94 39.59 -5.14 9.65
CA THR A 94 40.11 -5.74 10.90
C THR A 94 39.61 -7.18 11.12
N GLY A 95 38.90 -7.77 10.14
CA GLY A 95 38.32 -9.11 10.22
C GLY A 95 39.00 -10.09 9.27
N ASN A 96 39.64 -11.10 9.83
CA ASN A 96 40.26 -12.21 9.11
C ASN A 96 39.32 -12.82 8.03
N GLY A 97 39.80 -12.86 6.79
CA GLY A 97 39.90 -14.11 6.03
C GLY A 97 38.68 -14.72 5.33
N ASP A 98 37.43 -14.42 5.69
CA ASP A 98 36.29 -15.24 5.22
C ASP A 98 35.32 -14.51 4.28
N PHE A 99 35.85 -13.70 3.36
CA PHE A 99 35.08 -13.16 2.24
C PHE A 99 35.08 -14.13 1.06
N PHE A 100 34.16 -15.10 1.04
CA PHE A 100 33.51 -15.60 -0.18
C PHE A 100 32.62 -16.79 0.20
N ARG A 101 31.29 -16.59 0.20
CA ARG A 101 30.23 -17.54 -0.21
C ARG A 101 28.87 -17.22 0.44
N VAL A 102 28.24 -16.11 0.04
CA VAL A 102 26.77 -16.07 0.05
C VAL A 102 26.31 -16.45 -1.36
N GLY A 103 26.23 -17.76 -1.58
CA GLY A 103 25.62 -18.31 -2.78
C GLY A 103 24.18 -17.79 -2.89
N ARG A 104 23.85 -17.17 -4.03
CA ARG A 104 22.47 -16.82 -4.36
C ARG A 104 21.66 -18.12 -4.43
N ARG A 105 20.87 -18.43 -3.41
CA ARG A 105 19.79 -19.42 -3.55
C ARG A 105 18.72 -18.79 -4.43
N ALA A 106 18.71 -19.17 -5.70
CA ALA A 106 17.55 -18.99 -6.56
C ALA A 106 16.39 -19.82 -5.97
N GLN A 107 15.46 -19.18 -5.27
CA GLN A 107 14.14 -19.79 -5.04
C GLN A 107 13.25 -19.43 -6.23
N ILE A 108 13.26 -20.29 -7.24
CA ILE A 108 12.13 -20.43 -8.15
C ILE A 108 11.03 -21.11 -7.34
N THR A 109 10.07 -20.34 -6.83
CA THR A 109 8.86 -20.90 -6.25
C THR A 109 8.03 -21.47 -7.39
N ARG A 110 8.09 -22.79 -7.60
CA ARG A 110 7.12 -23.51 -8.43
C ARG A 110 5.76 -23.34 -7.75
N ILE A 111 4.88 -22.56 -8.37
CA ILE A 111 3.48 -22.46 -7.93
C ILE A 111 2.84 -23.83 -8.20
N VAL A 112 2.71 -24.64 -7.15
CA VAL A 112 1.90 -25.85 -7.17
C VAL A 112 0.44 -25.40 -7.15
N LYS A 113 -0.29 -25.65 -8.25
CA LYS A 113 -1.76 -25.59 -8.25
C LYS A 113 -2.29 -26.86 -7.62
N THR A 114 -2.44 -26.84 -6.30
CA THR A 114 -3.29 -27.73 -5.50
C THR A 114 -4.22 -26.79 -4.73
N THR A 115 -5.51 -26.99 -4.54
CA THR A 115 -6.50 -28.03 -4.85
C THR A 115 -7.84 -27.38 -4.44
N GLY A 116 -8.97 -27.85 -4.97
CA GLY A 116 -10.16 -27.94 -4.12
C GLY A 116 -11.25 -26.91 -4.37
N ARG A 117 -12.22 -27.36 -5.16
CA ARG A 117 -13.67 -27.15 -4.99
C ARG A 117 -14.04 -26.69 -3.57
N ARG A 118 -14.43 -25.42 -3.41
CA ARG A 118 -15.33 -24.99 -2.33
C ARG A 118 -16.68 -24.66 -2.95
N LYS A 119 -17.58 -25.64 -2.88
CA LYS A 119 -19.02 -25.42 -2.85
C LYS A 119 -19.30 -24.66 -1.54
N GLY A 120 -19.94 -23.51 -1.64
CA GLY A 120 -20.29 -22.64 -0.52
C GLY A 120 -21.54 -21.87 -0.90
N GLU A 121 -22.62 -22.63 -0.97
CA GLU A 121 -24.01 -22.22 -1.02
C GLU A 121 -24.30 -21.34 0.19
N ASN A 122 -24.72 -20.10 -0.04
CA ASN A 122 -25.25 -19.23 1.01
C ASN A 122 -26.18 -18.19 0.36
N ASP A 123 -27.29 -18.71 -0.16
CA ASP A 123 -28.52 -17.95 -0.29
C ASP A 123 -29.08 -17.75 1.12
N TYR A 124 -28.83 -16.59 1.71
CA TYR A 124 -29.53 -16.11 2.90
C TYR A 124 -30.25 -14.82 2.51
N ASN A 125 -31.53 -14.96 2.14
CA ASN A 125 -32.47 -13.85 1.97
C ASN A 125 -33.25 -13.69 3.30
N PRO A 126 -33.03 -12.64 4.11
CA PRO A 126 -33.65 -12.53 5.42
C PRO A 126 -35.09 -11.98 5.41
N PHE A 127 -35.79 -11.97 4.28
CA PHE A 127 -37.04 -11.21 4.14
C PHE A 127 -38.06 -11.85 3.17
N GLU A 128 -38.45 -13.09 3.40
CA GLU A 128 -39.71 -13.62 2.86
C GLU A 128 -40.39 -14.51 3.90
N VAL A 129 -40.98 -13.88 4.91
CA VAL A 129 -42.09 -14.45 5.69
C VAL A 129 -43.23 -13.46 5.59
N CYS A 130 -44.17 -13.73 4.69
CA CYS A 130 -45.58 -13.36 4.82
C CYS A 130 -46.38 -14.13 3.77
N SER A 131 -46.89 -15.30 4.17
CA SER A 131 -48.10 -15.87 3.60
C SER A 131 -49.27 -14.94 3.93
N TYR A 132 -50.12 -14.64 2.95
CA TYR A 132 -51.55 -14.41 3.16
C TYR A 132 -52.31 -14.88 1.91
N ASP A 133 -53.21 -15.83 2.18
CA ASP A 133 -54.39 -16.31 1.44
C ASP A 133 -54.25 -16.80 -0.01
#